data_AF-A0A402B700-F1
#
_entry.id   AF-A0A402B700-F1
#
_cell.length_a   1.000
_cell.length_b   1.000
_cell.length_c   1.000
_cell.angle_alpha   90.00
_cell.angle_beta   90.00
_cell.angle_gamma   90.00
#
_symmetry.space_group_name_H-M   'P 1'
#
loop_
_entity.id
_entity.type
_entity.pdbx_description
1 polymer ?
#
loop_
_entity_poly.entity_id
_entity_poly.type
_entity_poly.pdbx_seq_one_letter_code
_entity_poly.pdbx_strand_id
1 'polypeptide(L)'
;MIVRIGIMALRICVVLALIVGILLWANLIPDGIVMIHMLLGLLAMIALWLLAFGIATAAKGRNMGLAIGAFVLGLLLPIVGLGQLSWLSLGSSHIVIQIIHLLIGLGAIGVGEMIAARYKRNNKLA
;
A
#
# COMPACT_ATOMS: atom_id res chain seq x y z
N MET A 1 -11.27 -16.32 4.13
CA MET A 1 -12.12 -15.24 3.58
C MET A 1 -11.42 -13.89 3.64
N ILE A 2 -10.95 -13.46 4.83
CA ILE A 2 -10.31 -12.14 5.05
C ILE A 2 -9.14 -11.83 4.10
N VAL A 3 -8.21 -12.78 3.90
CA VAL A 3 -7.05 -12.61 3.01
C VAL A 3 -7.47 -12.41 1.54
N ARG A 4 -8.55 -13.07 1.10
CA ARG A 4 -9.06 -12.95 -0.27
C ARG A 4 -9.68 -11.58 -0.51
N ILE A 5 -10.46 -11.09 0.46
CA ILE A 5 -11.07 -9.75 0.38
C ILE A 5 -9.96 -8.70 0.46
N GLY A 6 -9.03 -8.84 1.40
CA GLY A 6 -7.90 -7.93 1.60
C GLY A 6 -7.04 -7.78 0.35
N ILE A 7 -6.66 -8.88 -0.33
CA ILE A 7 -5.82 -8.77 -1.53
C ILE A 7 -6.57 -8.13 -2.71
N MET A 8 -7.87 -8.41 -2.88
CA MET A 8 -8.65 -7.79 -3.95
C MET A 8 -8.84 -6.29 -3.70
N ALA A 9 -9.14 -5.90 -2.46
CA ALA A 9 -9.21 -4.50 -2.07
C ALA A 9 -7.87 -3.79 -2.30
N LEU A 10 -6.76 -4.40 -1.87
CA LEU A 10 -5.42 -3.84 -2.07
C LEU A 10 -5.10 -3.63 -3.55
N ARG A 11 -5.37 -4.61 -4.41
CA ARG A 11 -5.14 -4.51 -5.87
C ARG A 11 -5.89 -3.33 -6.48
N ILE A 12 -7.20 -3.25 -6.21
CA ILE A 12 -8.05 -2.21 -6.78
C ILE A 12 -7.59 -0.83 -6.28
N CYS A 13 -7.37 -0.70 -4.98
CA CYS A 13 -6.96 0.57 -4.39
C CYS A 13 -5.59 1.02 -4.89
N VAL A 14 -4.59 0.14 -4.96
CA VAL A 14 -3.24 0.49 -5.42
C VAL A 14 -3.24 0.83 -6.91
N VAL A 15 -3.95 0.08 -7.76
CA VAL A 15 -4.01 0.39 -9.21
C VAL A 15 -4.67 1.74 -9.44
N LEU A 16 -5.80 2.00 -8.80
CA LEU A 16 -6.48 3.30 -8.92
C LEU A 16 -5.63 4.43 -8.33
N ALA A 17 -5.01 4.22 -7.16
CA ALA A 17 -4.13 5.21 -6.54
C ALA A 17 -2.91 5.52 -7.42
N LEU A 18 -2.34 4.50 -8.07
CA LEU A 18 -1.20 4.66 -8.99
C LEU A 18 -1.59 5.48 -10.22
N ILE A 19 -2.72 5.18 -10.85
CA ILE A 19 -3.23 5.95 -11.99
C ILE A 19 -3.44 7.41 -11.58
N VAL A 20 -4.18 7.65 -10.50
CA VAL A 20 -4.44 9.01 -10.02
C VAL A 20 -3.15 9.73 -9.63
N GLY A 21 -2.23 9.03 -8.96
CA GLY A 21 -0.95 9.60 -8.52
C GLY A 21 -0.06 10.01 -9.69
N ILE A 22 0.00 9.21 -10.77
CA ILE A 22 0.74 9.56 -11.99
C ILE A 22 0.09 10.77 -12.69
N LEU A 23 -1.24 10.81 -12.78
CA LEU A 23 -1.95 11.93 -13.39
C LEU A 23 -1.76 13.24 -12.61
N LEU A 24 -1.76 13.19 -11.27
CA LEU A 24 -1.43 14.33 -10.40
C LEU A 24 0.03 14.75 -10.59
N TRP A 25 0.97 13.79 -10.59
CA TRP A 25 2.39 14.08 -10.78
C TRP A 25 2.69 14.74 -12.14
N ALA A 26 1.98 14.32 -13.19
CA ALA A 26 2.10 14.89 -14.53
C ALA A 26 1.29 16.18 -14.75
N ASN A 27 0.59 16.68 -13.72
CA ASN A 27 -0.32 17.84 -13.80
C ASN A 27 -1.41 17.68 -14.89
N LEU A 28 -1.90 16.46 -15.11
CA LEU A 28 -2.92 16.15 -16.12
C LEU A 28 -4.36 16.24 -15.59
N ILE A 29 -4.53 16.36 -14.27
CA ILE A 29 -5.84 16.48 -13.60
C ILE A 29 -5.78 17.53 -12.47
N PRO A 30 -6.92 18.08 -12.03
CA PRO A 30 -6.94 19.13 -11.00
C PRO A 30 -6.48 18.65 -9.62
N ASP A 31 -5.83 19.55 -8.86
CA ASP A 31 -5.32 19.28 -7.50
C ASP A 31 -6.38 18.78 -6.52
N GLY A 32 -7.65 19.17 -6.70
CA GLY A 32 -8.76 18.71 -5.87
C GLY A 32 -8.96 17.19 -5.85
N ILE A 33 -8.44 16.47 -6.87
CA ILE A 33 -8.50 15.01 -6.95
C ILE A 33 -7.53 14.33 -5.96
N VAL A 34 -6.61 15.08 -5.34
CA VAL A 34 -5.67 14.53 -4.34
C VAL A 34 -6.38 13.89 -3.14
N MET A 35 -7.57 14.35 -2.77
CA MET A 35 -8.38 13.70 -1.72
C MET A 35 -8.77 12.27 -2.09
N ILE A 36 -9.09 12.02 -3.37
CA ILE A 36 -9.42 10.68 -3.86
C ILE A 36 -8.19 9.77 -3.82
N HIS A 37 -7.02 10.30 -4.23
CA HIS A 37 -5.76 9.58 -4.13
C HIS A 37 -5.45 9.16 -2.68
N MET A 38 -5.61 10.09 -1.74
CA MET A 38 -5.39 9.82 -0.31
C MET A 38 -6.38 8.80 0.26
N LEU A 39 -7.66 8.88 -0.13
CA LEU A 39 -8.65 7.88 0.28
C LEU A 39 -8.27 6.49 -0.22
N LEU A 40 -7.88 6.36 -1.49
CA LEU A 40 -7.41 5.09 -2.05
C LEU A 40 -6.16 4.57 -1.34
N GLY A 41 -5.21 5.45 -1.02
CA GLY A 41 -4.02 5.12 -0.21
C GLY A 41 -4.36 4.62 1.19
N LEU A 42 -5.33 5.25 1.86
CA LEU A 42 -5.81 4.83 3.17
C LEU A 42 -6.49 3.45 3.12
N LEU A 43 -7.34 3.22 2.12
CA LEU A 43 -7.98 1.91 1.90
C LEU A 43 -6.94 0.83 1.59
N ALA A 44 -5.91 1.15 0.80
CA ALA A 44 -4.79 0.25 0.53
C ALA A 44 -4.01 -0.09 1.82
N MET A 45 -3.72 0.90 2.67
CA MET A 45 -3.09 0.67 3.99
C MET A 45 -3.92 -0.30 4.83
N ILE A 46 -5.22 -0.05 4.98
CA ILE A 46 -6.12 -0.92 5.77
C ILE A 46 -6.13 -2.33 5.17
N ALA A 47 -6.23 -2.47 3.85
CA ALA A 47 -6.19 -3.75 3.17
C ALA A 47 -4.87 -4.51 3.42
N LEU A 48 -3.73 -3.82 3.39
CA LEU A 48 -2.43 -4.41 3.70
C LEU A 48 -2.33 -4.85 5.16
N TRP A 49 -2.89 -4.08 6.11
CA TRP A 49 -2.94 -4.47 7.52
C TRP A 49 -3.87 -5.67 7.77
N LEU A 50 -4.96 -5.81 7.03
CA LEU A 50 -5.78 -7.03 7.06
C LEU A 50 -5.00 -8.26 6.58
N LEU A 51 -4.13 -8.10 5.57
CA LEU A 51 -3.23 -9.16 5.11
C LEU A 51 -2.16 -9.48 6.16
N ALA A 52 -1.58 -8.45 6.80
CA ALA A 52 -0.62 -8.60 7.88
C ALA A 52 -1.22 -9.40 9.05
N PHE A 53 -2.43 -9.03 9.47
CA PHE A 53 -3.18 -9.78 10.48
C PHE A 53 -3.45 -11.21 10.04
N GLY A 54 -3.89 -11.41 8.79
CA GLY A 54 -4.16 -12.74 8.24
C GLY A 54 -2.95 -13.67 8.27
N ILE A 55 -1.75 -13.19 7.91
CA ILE A 55 -0.54 -14.02 7.94
C ILE A 55 0.05 -14.19 9.34
N ALA A 56 -0.19 -13.23 10.26
CA ALA A 56 0.20 -13.34 11.67
C ALA A 56 -0.63 -14.39 12.43
N THR A 57 -1.91 -14.53 12.07
CA THR A 57 -2.88 -15.40 12.74
C THR A 57 -3.13 -16.72 12.02
N ALA A 58 -2.45 -16.96 10.88
CA ALA A 58 -2.63 -18.18 10.10
C ALA A 58 -2.24 -19.43 10.90
N ALA A 59 -3.11 -20.45 10.88
CA ALA A 59 -2.82 -21.75 11.51
C ALA A 59 -1.63 -22.46 10.84
N LYS A 60 -1.50 -22.33 9.51
CA LYS A 60 -0.37 -22.85 8.72
C LYS A 60 0.27 -21.74 7.92
N GLY A 61 1.61 -21.76 7.85
CA GLY A 61 2.36 -20.81 7.05
C GLY A 61 2.48 -19.41 7.66
N ARG A 62 2.24 -19.28 8.97
CA ARG A 62 2.43 -18.05 9.74
C ARG A 62 3.81 -17.45 9.49
N ASN A 63 3.87 -16.13 9.35
CA ASN A 63 5.13 -15.42 9.22
C ASN A 63 5.03 -14.03 9.86
N MET A 64 5.59 -13.90 11.07
CA MET A 64 5.56 -12.64 11.82
C MET A 64 6.42 -11.56 11.19
N GLY A 65 7.54 -11.91 10.55
CA GLY A 65 8.40 -10.94 9.86
C GLY A 65 7.66 -10.27 8.69
N LEU A 66 6.93 -11.04 7.88
CA LEU A 66 6.09 -10.50 6.81
C LEU A 66 4.92 -9.69 7.36
N ALA A 67 4.31 -10.10 8.47
CA ALA A 67 3.25 -9.33 9.10
C ALA A 67 3.74 -7.96 9.59
N ILE A 68 4.87 -7.93 10.32
CA ILE A 68 5.48 -6.69 10.82
C ILE A 68 5.91 -5.81 9.64
N GLY A 69 6.56 -6.39 8.62
CA GLY A 69 6.95 -5.66 7.42
C GLY A 69 5.77 -5.04 6.69
N ALA A 70 4.67 -5.77 6.52
CA ALA A 70 3.43 -5.23 5.93
C ALA A 70 2.79 -4.14 6.79
N PHE A 71 2.81 -4.28 8.11
CA PHE A 71 2.30 -3.27 9.03
C PHE A 71 3.10 -1.97 8.94
N VAL A 72 4.43 -2.06 9.03
CA VAL A 72 5.35 -0.92 8.91
C VAL A 72 5.21 -0.26 7.55
N LEU A 73 5.18 -1.03 6.46
CA LEU A 73 5.04 -0.48 5.12
C LEU A 73 3.69 0.22 4.92
N GLY A 74 2.62 -0.33 5.49
CA GLY A 74 1.31 0.33 5.53
C GLY A 74 1.35 1.65 6.29
N LEU A 75 2.13 1.76 7.37
CA LEU A 75 2.28 3.01 8.13
C LEU A 75 3.16 4.04 7.39
N LEU A 76 4.19 3.59 6.67
CA LEU A 76 5.07 4.45 5.89
C LEU A 76 4.34 5.14 4.73
N LEU A 77 3.34 4.50 4.13
CA LEU A 77 2.52 5.06 3.05
C LEU A 77 1.95 6.45 3.38
N PRO A 78 1.08 6.61 4.41
CA PRO A 78 0.53 7.91 4.76
C PRO A 78 1.57 8.86 5.35
N ILE A 79 2.58 8.37 6.09
CA ILE A 79 3.64 9.24 6.65
C ILE A 79 4.38 9.97 5.52
N VAL A 80 4.85 9.22 4.51
CA VAL A 80 5.59 9.80 3.39
C VAL A 80 4.65 10.60 2.49
N GLY A 81 3.44 10.11 2.22
CA GLY A 81 2.47 10.80 1.37
C GLY A 81 2.01 12.14 1.93
N LEU A 82 1.69 12.22 3.23
CA LEU A 82 1.36 13.49 3.89
C LEU A 82 2.60 14.37 4.08
N GLY A 83 3.78 13.76 4.25
CA GLY A 83 5.06 14.46 4.25
C GLY A 83 5.27 15.28 2.98
N GLN A 84 4.80 14.80 1.81
CA GLN A 84 4.86 15.56 0.56
C GLN A 84 4.09 16.90 0.61
N LEU A 85 3.13 17.08 1.52
CA LEU A 85 2.37 18.34 1.67
C LEU A 85 3.08 19.37 2.56
N SER A 86 4.03 18.95 3.39
CA SER A 86 4.68 19.82 4.39
C SER A 86 6.18 19.97 4.20
N TRP A 87 6.84 18.96 3.61
CA TRP A 87 8.26 19.02 3.23
C TRP A 87 8.51 19.90 1.98
N LEU A 88 7.46 20.55 1.47
CA LEU A 88 7.43 21.47 0.32
C LEU A 88 8.30 22.72 0.48
N SER A 89 8.86 22.98 1.66
CA SER A 89 9.87 24.04 1.83
C SER A 89 11.25 23.68 1.24
N LEU A 90 11.46 22.46 0.72
CA LEU A 90 12.79 21.95 0.35
C LEU A 90 13.19 22.02 -1.14
N GLY A 91 12.43 22.69 -2.01
CA GLY A 91 12.84 22.88 -3.42
C GLY A 91 13.09 21.56 -4.18
N SER A 92 14.31 21.32 -4.67
CA SER A 92 14.68 20.20 -5.56
C SER A 92 14.46 18.79 -4.98
N SER A 93 14.29 18.65 -3.65
CA SER A 93 14.06 17.36 -2.99
C SER A 93 12.66 16.78 -3.23
N HIS A 94 11.74 17.56 -3.79
CA HIS A 94 10.34 17.17 -3.99
C HIS A 94 10.17 15.92 -4.86
N ILE A 95 10.95 15.81 -5.94
CA ILE A 95 10.88 14.66 -6.86
C ILE A 95 11.39 13.36 -6.21
N VAL A 96 12.39 13.47 -5.33
CA VAL A 96 12.96 12.30 -4.64
C VAL A 96 11.93 11.71 -3.68
N ILE A 97 11.21 12.56 -2.94
CA ILE A 97 10.16 12.11 -2.02
C ILE A 97 8.99 11.48 -2.81
N GLN A 98 8.60 12.07 -3.95
CA GLN A 98 7.60 11.49 -4.84
C GLN A 98 7.99 10.09 -5.33
N ILE A 99 9.25 9.90 -5.75
CA ILE A 99 9.75 8.59 -6.16
C ILE A 99 9.77 7.61 -4.98
N ILE A 100 10.22 8.04 -3.80
CA ILE A 100 10.20 7.19 -2.59
C ILE A 100 8.77 6.76 -2.25
N HIS A 101 7.81 7.69 -2.29
CA HIS A 101 6.40 7.37 -2.04
C HIS A 101 5.85 6.37 -3.05
N LEU A 102 6.15 6.56 -4.33
CA LEU A 102 5.79 5.61 -5.40
C LEU A 102 6.36 4.21 -5.13
N LEU A 103 7.65 4.12 -4.80
CA LEU A 103 8.31 2.85 -4.49
C LEU A 103 7.71 2.17 -3.25
N ILE A 104 7.34 2.94 -2.23
CA ILE A 104 6.62 2.43 -1.05
C ILE A 104 5.25 1.85 -1.46
N GLY A 105 4.50 2.54 -2.33
CA GLY A 105 3.23 2.04 -2.86
C GLY A 105 3.36 0.76 -3.68
N LEU A 106 4.39 0.67 -4.54
CA LEU A 106 4.70 -0.56 -5.28
C LEU A 106 5.15 -1.69 -4.34
N GLY A 107 5.92 -1.36 -3.30
CA GLY A 107 6.28 -2.30 -2.25
C GLY A 107 5.05 -2.84 -1.52
N ALA A 108 4.07 -2.00 -1.22
CA ALA A 108 2.85 -2.38 -0.52
C ALA A 108 2.07 -3.48 -1.26
N ILE A 109 1.86 -3.31 -2.58
CA ILE A 109 1.22 -4.35 -3.38
C ILE A 109 2.11 -5.60 -3.51
N GLY A 110 3.42 -5.45 -3.70
CA GLY A 110 4.35 -6.58 -3.78
C GLY A 110 4.33 -7.46 -2.51
N VAL A 111 4.37 -6.83 -1.34
CA VAL A 111 4.24 -7.52 -0.04
C VAL A 111 2.86 -8.16 0.11
N GLY A 112 1.79 -7.45 -0.27
CA GLY A 112 0.43 -7.99 -0.25
C GLY A 112 0.27 -9.26 -1.09
N GLU A 113 0.79 -9.26 -2.32
CA GLU A 113 0.81 -10.43 -3.21
C GLU A 113 1.61 -11.59 -2.62
N MET A 114 2.79 -11.30 -2.04
CA MET A 114 3.62 -12.32 -1.38
C MET A 114 2.88 -12.99 -0.23
N ILE A 115 2.20 -12.20 0.62
CA ILE A 115 1.37 -12.70 1.71
C ILE A 115 0.23 -13.57 1.17
N ALA A 116 -0.54 -13.06 0.20
CA ALA A 116 -1.67 -13.79 -0.36
C ALA A 116 -1.25 -15.12 -1.00
N ALA A 117 -0.13 -15.14 -1.74
CA ALA A 117 0.42 -16.34 -2.35
C ALA A 117 0.90 -17.37 -1.31
N ARG A 118 1.60 -16.91 -0.26
CA ARG A 118 2.02 -17.79 0.86
C ARG A 118 0.81 -18.36 1.59
N TYR A 119 -0.18 -17.52 1.92
CA TYR A 119 -1.38 -17.96 2.62
C TYR A 119 -2.15 -19.00 1.80
N LYS A 120 -2.32 -18.77 0.49
CA LYS A 120 -2.98 -19.73 -0.42
C LYS A 120 -2.25 -21.07 -0.48
N ARG A 121 -0.92 -21.08 -0.61
CA ARG A 121 -0.12 -22.33 -0.68
C ARG A 121 -0.25 -23.17 0.58
N ASN A 122 -0.24 -22.54 1.76
CA ASN A 122 -0.22 -23.27 3.03
C ASN A 122 -1.61 -23.66 3.57
N ASN A 123 -2.67 -23.07 3.03
CA ASN A 123 -4.05 -23.31 3.48
C ASN A 123 -4.95 -23.95 2.40
N LYS A 124 -4.45 -24.20 1.18
CA LYS A 124 -5.15 -25.00 0.14
C LYS A 124 -4.81 -26.51 0.18
N LEU A 125 -4.28 -27.01 1.29
CA LEU A 125 -4.08 -28.45 1.51
C LEU A 125 -4.84 -28.88 2.78
N ALA A 126 -6.15 -29.09 2.59
CA ALA A 126 -7.04 -29.93 3.39
C ALA A 126 -8.17 -30.37 2.45
#